data_AF-A0A5Q2MIS4-F1
#
_entry.id   AF-A0A5Q2MIS4-F1
#
_cell.length_a   1.000
_cell.length_b   1.000
_cell.length_c   1.000
_cell.angle_alpha   90.00
_cell.angle_beta   90.00
_cell.angle_gamma   90.00
#
_symmetry.space_group_name_H-M   'P 1'
#
loop_
_entity.id
_entity.type
_entity.pdbx_description
1 polymer ?
#
loop_
_entity_poly.entity_id
_entity_poly.type
_entity_poly.pdbx_seq_one_letter_code
_entity_poly.pdbx_strand_id
1 'polypeptide(L)'
;MATKSKTATSTKSKRSKKSADTELDIARATIKKLKSTIAGLEKNVGKLEKKTSGLKAEAKKLRASASSAAKKTKKVKKANEAKASKQADVEGAAKVTVPAETAAPAPVETASTADSALPLETVPIAERTVAQLRAAAREQGIPGYSRMRKDELVAALS
;
A
#
# COMPACT_ATOMS: atom_id res chain seq x y z
N MET A 1 -66.74 -57.47 21.23
CA MET A 1 -65.27 -57.61 21.13
C MET A 1 -64.67 -56.22 21.06
N ALA A 2 -63.88 -55.82 22.06
CA ALA A 2 -63.35 -54.45 22.17
C ALA A 2 -61.88 -54.40 21.71
N THR A 3 -61.61 -53.75 20.58
CA THR A 3 -60.25 -53.54 20.08
C THR A 3 -59.67 -52.25 20.68
N LYS A 4 -58.71 -52.38 21.61
CA LYS A 4 -57.92 -51.28 22.15
C LYS A 4 -56.86 -50.84 21.12
N SER A 5 -57.05 -49.69 20.51
CA SER A 5 -56.04 -49.02 19.69
C SER A 5 -55.01 -48.34 20.59
N LYS A 6 -53.80 -48.91 20.67
CA LYS A 6 -52.66 -48.38 21.41
C LYS A 6 -52.02 -47.26 20.57
N THR A 7 -52.24 -46.01 20.95
CA THR A 7 -51.59 -44.83 20.37
C THR A 7 -50.09 -44.88 20.60
N ALA A 8 -49.31 -44.96 19.52
CA ALA A 8 -47.85 -44.88 19.54
C ALA A 8 -47.42 -43.43 19.83
N THR A 9 -46.89 -43.21 21.03
CA THR A 9 -46.32 -41.94 21.48
C THR A 9 -45.04 -41.58 20.70
N SER A 10 -44.99 -40.30 20.31
CA SER A 10 -43.96 -39.59 19.57
C SER A 10 -42.56 -39.63 20.19
N THR A 11 -41.59 -40.22 19.48
CA THR A 11 -40.15 -40.17 19.83
C THR A 11 -39.31 -39.25 18.92
N LYS A 12 -39.93 -38.53 17.98
CA LYS A 12 -39.21 -37.73 16.96
C LYS A 12 -38.73 -36.34 17.41
N SER A 13 -39.15 -35.85 18.58
CA SER A 13 -38.91 -34.47 19.04
C SER A 13 -37.54 -34.23 19.71
N LYS A 14 -36.86 -35.26 20.23
CA LYS A 14 -35.65 -35.06 21.06
C LYS A 14 -34.35 -34.83 20.26
N ARG A 15 -34.32 -35.26 18.99
CA ARG A 15 -33.09 -35.23 18.16
C ARG A 15 -32.90 -33.90 17.41
N SER A 16 -33.98 -33.22 17.02
CA SER A 16 -33.94 -31.90 16.36
C SER A 16 -33.65 -30.74 17.31
N LYS A 17 -33.99 -30.87 18.60
CA LYS A 17 -33.69 -29.83 19.60
C LYS A 17 -32.19 -29.75 19.91
N LYS A 18 -31.50 -30.90 19.96
CA LYS A 18 -30.06 -30.97 20.23
C LYS A 18 -29.19 -30.37 19.12
N SER A 19 -29.60 -30.49 17.85
CA SER A 19 -28.89 -29.87 16.72
C SER A 19 -29.05 -28.35 16.71
N ALA A 20 -30.26 -27.86 17.03
CA ALA A 20 -30.51 -26.42 17.15
C ALA A 20 -29.68 -25.78 18.28
N ASP A 21 -29.55 -26.44 19.44
CA ASP A 21 -28.71 -25.94 20.53
C ASP A 21 -27.23 -25.87 20.12
N THR A 22 -26.71 -26.87 19.40
CA THR A 22 -25.33 -26.82 18.91
C THR A 22 -25.08 -25.74 17.87
N GLU A 23 -26.04 -25.50 16.97
CA GLU A 23 -25.97 -24.41 15.99
C GLU A 23 -25.99 -23.04 16.66
N LEU A 24 -26.83 -22.87 17.69
CA LEU A 24 -26.88 -21.64 18.48
C LEU A 24 -25.56 -21.38 19.21
N ASP A 25 -24.92 -22.40 19.76
CA ASP A 25 -23.63 -22.25 20.43
C ASP A 25 -22.50 -21.90 19.45
N ILE A 26 -22.51 -22.50 18.25
CA ILE A 26 -21.60 -22.13 17.16
C ILE A 26 -21.84 -20.67 16.76
N ALA A 27 -23.10 -20.26 16.58
CA ALA A 27 -23.46 -18.89 16.23
C ALA A 27 -23.03 -17.88 17.32
N ARG A 28 -23.16 -18.24 18.59
CA ARG A 28 -22.66 -17.41 19.71
C ARG A 28 -21.14 -17.27 19.68
N ALA A 29 -20.43 -18.36 19.39
CA ALA A 29 -18.98 -18.34 19.27
C ALA A 29 -18.51 -17.48 18.08
N THR A 30 -19.17 -17.58 16.92
CA THR A 30 -18.85 -16.74 15.75
C THR A 30 -19.16 -15.27 16.03
N ILE A 31 -20.30 -14.94 16.63
CA ILE A 31 -20.63 -13.56 17.04
C ILE A 31 -19.58 -13.01 18.00
N LYS A 32 -19.11 -13.81 18.97
CA LYS A 32 -18.05 -13.40 19.90
C LYS A 32 -16.74 -13.10 19.16
N LYS A 33 -16.36 -13.94 18.20
CA LYS A 33 -15.18 -13.72 17.36
C LYS A 33 -15.32 -12.45 16.51
N LEU A 34 -16.47 -12.26 15.87
CA LEU A 34 -16.77 -11.08 15.05
C LEU A 34 -16.73 -9.79 15.86
N LYS A 35 -17.28 -9.78 17.07
CA LYS A 35 -17.19 -8.63 17.99
C LYS A 35 -15.75 -8.27 18.33
N SER A 36 -14.90 -9.28 18.58
CA SER A 36 -13.48 -9.06 18.83
C SER A 36 -12.77 -8.47 17.61
N THR A 37 -13.05 -8.98 16.41
CA THR A 37 -12.47 -8.43 15.17
C THR A 37 -12.93 -7.00 14.91
N ILE A 38 -14.20 -6.68 15.13
CA ILE A 38 -14.74 -5.32 14.98
C ILE A 38 -14.02 -4.36 15.94
N ALA A 39 -13.88 -4.72 17.22
CA ALA A 39 -13.15 -3.90 18.18
C ALA A 39 -11.67 -3.69 17.80
N GLY A 40 -11.04 -4.69 17.18
CA GLY A 40 -9.69 -4.57 16.63
C GLY A 40 -9.62 -3.60 15.44
N LEU A 41 -10.56 -3.71 14.50
CA LEU A 41 -10.66 -2.84 13.34
C LEU A 41 -10.93 -1.38 13.74
N GLU A 42 -11.84 -1.13 14.67
CA GLU A 42 -12.14 0.22 15.18
C GLU A 42 -10.89 0.91 15.76
N LYS A 43 -10.08 0.18 16.54
CA LYS A 43 -8.81 0.71 17.06
C LYS A 43 -7.84 1.05 15.94
N ASN A 44 -7.78 0.25 14.89
CA ASN A 44 -6.90 0.50 13.75
C ASN A 44 -7.38 1.70 12.92
N VAL A 45 -8.69 1.84 12.70
CA VAL A 45 -9.30 3.02 12.05
C VAL A 45 -8.95 4.28 12.84
N GLY A 46 -9.14 4.28 14.16
CA GLY A 46 -8.77 5.45 14.99
C GLY A 46 -7.27 5.80 14.94
N LYS A 47 -6.37 4.81 14.80
CA LYS A 47 -4.94 5.06 14.58
C LYS A 47 -4.68 5.67 13.20
N LEU A 48 -5.33 5.16 12.15
CA LEU A 48 -5.20 5.66 10.79
C LEU A 48 -5.75 7.09 10.66
N GLU A 49 -6.86 7.41 11.30
CA GLU A 49 -7.42 8.76 11.35
C GLU A 49 -6.45 9.75 11.99
N LYS A 50 -5.81 9.38 13.11
CA LYS A 50 -4.77 10.21 13.73
C LYS A 50 -3.58 10.41 12.78
N LYS A 51 -3.08 9.34 12.17
CA LYS A 51 -1.96 9.43 11.20
C LYS A 51 -2.32 10.32 10.01
N THR A 52 -3.51 10.19 9.44
CA THR A 52 -3.96 11.00 8.29
C THR A 52 -4.11 12.47 8.67
N SER A 53 -4.63 12.79 9.86
CA SER A 53 -4.67 14.18 10.34
C SER A 53 -3.26 14.78 10.51
N GLY A 54 -2.30 14.00 11.03
CA GLY A 54 -0.90 14.43 11.15
C GLY A 54 -0.23 14.67 9.80
N LEU A 55 -0.39 13.73 8.86
CA LEU A 55 0.12 13.88 7.50
C LEU A 55 -0.49 15.07 6.76
N LYS A 56 -1.78 15.35 6.98
CA LYS A 56 -2.45 16.51 6.38
C LYS A 56 -1.89 17.83 6.93
N ALA A 57 -1.57 17.88 8.23
CA ALA A 57 -0.93 19.04 8.84
C ALA A 57 0.51 19.26 8.31
N GLU A 58 1.31 18.19 8.24
CA GLU A 58 2.66 18.22 7.67
C GLU A 58 2.64 18.65 6.19
N ALA A 59 1.73 18.09 5.39
CA ALA A 59 1.56 18.49 3.99
C ALA A 59 1.22 19.98 3.83
N LYS A 60 0.36 20.53 4.72
CA LYS A 60 0.05 21.97 4.73
C LYS A 60 1.29 22.81 5.05
N LYS A 61 2.08 22.39 6.03
CA LYS A 61 3.33 23.06 6.44
C LYS A 61 4.38 23.03 5.33
N LEU A 62 4.61 21.87 4.71
CA LEU A 62 5.52 21.70 3.59
C LEU A 62 5.07 22.52 2.36
N ARG A 63 3.78 22.60 2.09
CA ARG A 63 3.25 23.44 1.00
C ARG A 63 3.50 24.93 1.26
N ALA A 64 3.33 25.37 2.51
CA ALA A 64 3.61 26.75 2.90
C ALA A 64 5.12 27.07 2.79
N SER A 65 5.99 26.17 3.24
CA SER A 65 7.45 26.35 3.13
C SER A 65 7.91 26.35 1.67
N ALA A 66 7.40 25.43 0.84
CA ALA A 66 7.68 25.39 -0.59
C ALA A 66 7.23 26.68 -1.31
N SER A 67 6.05 27.21 -0.96
CA SER A 67 5.56 28.47 -1.55
C SER A 67 6.44 29.67 -1.17
N SER A 68 7.00 29.66 0.04
CA SER A 68 7.89 30.73 0.52
C SER A 68 9.28 30.62 -0.13
N ALA A 69 9.79 29.40 -0.28
CA ALA A 69 11.02 29.14 -1.01
C ALA A 69 10.91 29.59 -2.48
N ALA A 70 9.80 29.25 -3.16
CA ALA A 70 9.55 29.65 -4.54
C ALA A 70 9.47 31.19 -4.74
N LYS A 71 8.91 31.92 -3.78
CA LYS A 71 8.89 33.40 -3.82
C LYS A 71 10.30 33.98 -3.65
N LYS A 72 11.11 33.41 -2.74
CA LYS A 72 12.49 33.84 -2.52
C LYS A 72 13.36 33.59 -3.76
N THR A 73 13.26 32.41 -4.39
CA THR A 73 14.02 32.12 -5.62
C THR A 73 13.62 33.01 -6.79
N LYS A 74 12.34 33.34 -6.94
CA LYS A 74 11.88 34.30 -7.97
C LYS A 74 12.42 35.72 -7.74
N LYS A 75 12.55 36.15 -6.48
CA LYS A 75 13.14 37.46 -6.13
C LYS A 75 14.66 37.49 -6.39
N VAL A 76 15.37 36.40 -6.09
CA VAL A 76 16.83 36.30 -6.34
C VAL A 76 17.12 36.25 -7.85
N LYS A 77 16.29 35.55 -8.65
CA LYS A 77 16.45 35.50 -10.11
C LYS A 77 16.26 36.88 -10.77
N LYS A 78 15.24 37.63 -10.34
CA LYS A 78 14.99 39.01 -10.82
C LYS A 78 16.09 40.01 -10.41
N ALA A 79 16.74 39.79 -9.26
CA ALA A 79 17.87 40.61 -8.82
C ALA A 79 19.19 40.27 -9.55
N ASN A 80 19.33 39.02 -10.03
CA ASN A 80 20.53 38.57 -10.74
C ASN A 80 20.52 38.96 -12.23
N GLU A 81 19.34 38.94 -12.89
CA GLU A 81 19.20 39.42 -14.28
C GLU A 81 19.50 40.93 -14.43
N ALA A 82 19.28 41.74 -13.40
CA ALA A 82 19.63 43.16 -13.42
C ALA A 82 21.15 43.44 -13.33
N LYS A 83 21.99 42.44 -13.05
CA LYS A 83 23.45 42.58 -12.96
C LYS A 83 24.22 41.93 -14.13
N ALA A 84 23.55 41.18 -15.02
CA ALA A 84 24.19 40.45 -16.10
C ALA A 84 24.32 41.23 -17.44
N SER A 85 23.77 42.44 -17.55
CA SER A 85 23.79 43.23 -18.79
C SER A 85 25.04 44.13 -18.97
N LYS A 86 26.18 43.82 -18.32
CA LYS A 86 27.41 44.65 -18.45
C LYS A 86 28.70 43.92 -18.80
N GLN A 87 28.69 42.62 -19.08
CA GLN A 87 29.88 41.90 -19.53
C GLN A 87 29.48 40.81 -20.54
N ALA A 88 29.48 41.17 -21.82
CA ALA A 88 29.51 40.20 -22.92
C ALA A 88 30.09 40.88 -24.15
N ASP A 89 31.41 41.06 -24.15
CA ASP A 89 32.20 41.21 -25.37
C ASP A 89 33.52 40.47 -25.16
N VAL A 90 34.04 39.92 -26.27
CA VAL A 90 35.24 39.09 -26.46
C VAL A 90 35.03 37.57 -26.39
N GLU A 91 34.66 37.04 -27.57
CA GLU A 91 35.36 36.02 -28.38
C GLU A 91 36.14 34.87 -27.72
N GLY A 92 36.05 33.69 -28.36
CA GLY A 92 37.19 32.78 -28.42
C GLY A 92 36.85 31.31 -28.57
N ALA A 93 36.89 30.82 -29.81
CA ALA A 93 36.70 29.43 -30.20
C ALA A 93 37.78 28.46 -29.65
N ALA A 94 37.41 27.21 -29.32
CA ALA A 94 38.27 26.02 -29.46
C ALA A 94 37.53 24.68 -29.16
N LYS A 95 37.16 23.97 -30.24
CA LYS A 95 37.54 22.59 -30.59
C LYS A 95 37.60 21.46 -29.52
N VAL A 96 36.69 20.49 -29.68
CA VAL A 96 36.82 19.00 -29.66
C VAL A 96 37.57 18.31 -28.50
N THR A 97 36.90 17.37 -27.81
CA THR A 97 37.32 15.95 -27.64
C THR A 97 36.34 15.14 -26.77
N VAL A 98 35.98 13.93 -27.22
CA VAL A 98 35.39 12.84 -26.43
C VAL A 98 36.42 11.71 -26.46
N PRO A 99 36.75 11.06 -25.31
CA PRO A 99 36.43 9.63 -25.14
C PRO A 99 36.02 9.31 -23.67
N ALA A 100 34.96 8.55 -23.45
CA ALA A 100 34.94 7.11 -23.13
C ALA A 100 35.40 6.71 -21.71
N GLU A 101 34.54 5.90 -21.08
CA GLU A 101 34.78 4.90 -20.02
C GLU A 101 34.96 5.26 -18.53
N THR A 102 34.09 4.59 -17.75
CA THR A 102 34.32 3.96 -16.44
C THR A 102 34.64 4.85 -15.23
N ALA A 103 33.66 5.00 -14.33
CA ALA A 103 33.75 4.51 -12.94
C ALA A 103 32.57 4.99 -12.09
N ALA A 104 31.98 4.05 -11.36
CA ALA A 104 31.05 4.28 -10.27
C ALA A 104 31.68 5.13 -9.16
N PRO A 105 30.85 5.86 -8.40
CA PRO A 105 30.88 5.63 -6.96
C PRO A 105 29.49 5.50 -6.35
N ALA A 106 29.37 4.52 -5.46
CA ALA A 106 28.30 4.37 -4.51
C ALA A 106 28.16 5.60 -3.60
N PRO A 107 26.94 5.84 -3.08
CA PRO A 107 26.80 6.20 -1.68
C PRO A 107 26.04 5.10 -0.93
N VAL A 108 26.72 4.62 0.09
CA VAL A 108 26.20 3.88 1.22
C VAL A 108 25.11 4.67 1.97
N GLU A 109 24.32 3.90 2.73
CA GLU A 109 23.68 4.24 4.00
C GLU A 109 22.13 4.18 4.07
N THR A 110 21.73 3.06 4.68
CA THR A 110 20.89 2.94 5.88
C THR A 110 19.37 3.12 5.82
N ALA A 111 18.75 2.10 6.42
CA ALA A 111 17.57 2.13 7.27
C ALA A 111 16.17 1.96 6.65
N SER A 112 15.67 0.74 6.87
CA SER A 112 14.39 0.44 7.55
C SER A 112 13.10 0.85 6.83
N THR A 113 12.22 -0.09 6.50
CA THR A 113 11.38 -0.71 7.54
C THR A 113 10.76 -2.00 7.02
N ALA A 114 10.88 -3.06 7.83
CA ALA A 114 9.99 -4.19 7.82
C ALA A 114 8.54 -3.70 8.01
N ASP A 115 7.60 -4.24 7.23
CA ASP A 115 6.33 -4.70 7.80
C ASP A 115 5.57 -5.59 6.82
N SER A 116 5.02 -6.67 7.36
CA SER A 116 3.99 -7.52 6.76
C SER A 116 4.42 -8.51 5.67
N ALA A 117 5.14 -9.53 6.12
CA ALA A 117 4.89 -10.90 5.66
C ALA A 117 3.50 -11.35 6.13
N LEU A 118 2.53 -11.37 5.22
CA LEU A 118 1.33 -12.21 5.32
C LEU A 118 1.02 -12.78 3.92
N PRO A 119 0.79 -14.10 3.79
CA PRO A 119 0.63 -14.78 2.51
C PRO A 119 -0.75 -14.46 1.93
N LEU A 120 -0.77 -13.70 0.83
CA LEU A 120 -1.96 -13.51 0.00
C LEU A 120 -1.88 -14.46 -1.20
N GLU A 121 -2.11 -15.74 -0.93
CA GLU A 121 -2.56 -16.63 -1.99
C GLU A 121 -3.92 -16.13 -2.50
N THR A 122 -4.04 -16.03 -3.83
CA THR A 122 -5.27 -15.91 -4.63
C THR A 122 -5.88 -14.54 -4.97
N VAL A 123 -5.20 -13.39 -4.77
CA VAL A 123 -5.63 -12.17 -5.50
C VAL A 123 -5.18 -12.29 -6.96
N PRO A 124 -6.10 -12.22 -7.95
CA PRO A 124 -5.74 -12.33 -9.36
C PRO A 124 -4.72 -11.25 -9.72
N ILE A 125 -3.73 -11.62 -10.54
CA ILE A 125 -2.56 -10.79 -10.87
C ILE A 125 -3.00 -9.41 -11.40
N ALA A 126 -4.12 -9.34 -12.12
CA ALA A 126 -4.70 -8.10 -12.64
C ALA A 126 -5.12 -7.08 -11.55
N GLU A 127 -5.54 -7.55 -10.38
CA GLU A 127 -5.99 -6.70 -9.26
C GLU A 127 -4.85 -6.27 -8.35
N ARG A 128 -3.68 -6.91 -8.46
CA ARG A 128 -2.50 -6.56 -7.67
C ARG A 128 -2.05 -5.14 -7.98
N THR A 129 -1.64 -4.44 -6.93
CA THR A 129 -1.03 -3.12 -7.07
C THR A 129 0.33 -3.22 -7.78
N VAL A 130 0.79 -2.13 -8.40
CA VAL A 130 2.12 -2.10 -9.06
C VAL A 130 3.25 -2.48 -8.09
N ALA A 131 3.13 -2.11 -6.81
CA ALA A 131 4.11 -2.48 -5.78
C ALA A 131 4.13 -3.99 -5.51
N GLN A 132 2.97 -4.63 -5.40
CA GLN A 132 2.84 -6.08 -5.23
C GLN A 132 3.32 -6.84 -6.48
N LEU A 133 3.02 -6.33 -7.67
CA LEU A 133 3.50 -6.90 -8.93
C LEU A 133 5.03 -6.79 -9.04
N ARG A 134 5.63 -5.66 -8.64
CA ARG A 134 7.09 -5.52 -8.60
C ARG A 134 7.73 -6.42 -7.54
N ALA A 135 7.08 -6.62 -6.40
CA ALA A 135 7.55 -7.56 -5.38
C ALA A 135 7.54 -9.00 -5.92
N ALA A 136 6.42 -9.43 -6.53
CA ALA A 136 6.33 -10.74 -7.16
C ALA A 136 7.33 -10.90 -8.32
N ALA A 137 7.53 -9.87 -9.15
CA ALA A 137 8.51 -9.89 -10.25
C ALA A 137 9.96 -9.98 -9.73
N ARG A 138 10.24 -9.38 -8.57
CA ARG A 138 11.53 -9.49 -7.89
C ARG A 138 11.74 -10.90 -7.33
N GLU A 139 10.70 -11.49 -6.74
CA GLU A 139 10.73 -12.89 -6.26
C GLU A 139 10.93 -13.88 -7.42
N GLN A 140 10.39 -13.58 -8.60
CA GLN A 140 10.58 -14.36 -9.83
C GLN A 140 11.85 -14.00 -10.62
N GLY A 141 12.65 -13.03 -10.15
CA GLY A 141 13.93 -12.66 -10.79
C GLY A 141 13.82 -11.99 -12.16
N ILE A 142 12.69 -11.36 -12.50
CA ILE A 142 12.44 -10.76 -13.82
C ILE A 142 13.36 -9.54 -14.02
N PRO A 143 14.30 -9.55 -14.98
CA PRO A 143 15.20 -8.42 -15.20
C PRO A 143 14.44 -7.20 -15.73
N GLY A 144 14.79 -6.01 -15.22
CA GLY A 144 14.15 -4.76 -15.67
C GLY A 144 12.76 -4.47 -15.09
N TYR A 145 12.25 -5.30 -14.17
CA TYR A 145 10.94 -5.14 -13.51
C TYR A 145 10.67 -3.72 -12.95
N SER A 146 11.71 -3.00 -12.52
CA SER A 146 11.59 -1.64 -11.98
C SER A 146 11.11 -0.61 -13.03
N ARG A 147 11.44 -0.84 -14.30
CA ARG A 147 11.06 0.03 -15.43
C ARG A 147 9.71 -0.36 -16.04
N MET A 148 9.22 -1.56 -15.75
CA MET A 148 8.00 -2.08 -16.35
C MET A 148 6.74 -1.35 -15.84
N ARG A 149 5.78 -1.17 -16.75
CA ARG A 149 4.43 -0.67 -16.47
C ARG A 149 3.56 -1.79 -15.87
N LYS A 150 2.37 -1.43 -15.35
CA LYS A 150 1.48 -2.41 -14.70
C LYS A 150 1.16 -3.58 -15.63
N ASP A 151 0.82 -3.29 -16.88
CA ASP A 151 0.43 -4.32 -17.86
C ASP A 151 1.59 -5.25 -18.21
N GLU A 152 2.80 -4.69 -18.36
CA GLU A 152 4.04 -5.45 -18.61
C GLU A 152 4.40 -6.35 -17.42
N LEU A 153 4.21 -5.85 -16.19
CA LEU A 153 4.41 -6.65 -14.97
C LEU A 153 3.37 -7.77 -14.81
N VAL A 154 2.12 -7.52 -15.21
CA VAL A 154 1.07 -8.55 -15.22
C VAL A 154 1.40 -9.62 -16.25
N ALA A 155 1.80 -9.24 -17.47
CA ALA A 155 2.16 -10.17 -18.54
C ALA A 155 3.41 -11.02 -18.22
N ALA A 156 4.36 -10.47 -17.47
CA ALA A 156 5.56 -11.19 -17.08
C ALA A 156 5.35 -12.14 -15.87
N LEU A 157 4.22 -12.01 -15.16
CA LEU A 157 3.85 -12.81 -13.99
C LEU A 157 2.70 -13.80 -14.25
N SER A 158 1.98 -13.62 -15.35
CA SER A 158 0.87 -14.49 -15.80
C SER A 158 1.35 -15.76 -16.48
#